data_AF-X0UFU7-F1
#
_entry.id   AF-X0UFU7-F1
#
_cell.length_a   1.000
_cell.length_b   1.000
_cell.length_c   1.000
_cell.angle_alpha   90.00
_cell.angle_beta   90.00
_cell.angle_gamma   90.00
#
_symmetry.space_group_name_H-M   'P 1'
#
loop_
_entity.id
_entity.type
_entity.pdbx_description
1 polymer ?
#
loop_
_entity_poly.entity_id
_entity_poly.type
_entity_poly.pdbx_seq_one_letter_code
_entity_poly.pdbx_strand_id
1 'polypeptide(L)'
;MNPRLRKLMGMSPREILFRLRHHAAIASERKRFLSGAFEWSEAEWSTRLCATQTPPPLPNDLAQWWEKHLRQRKETPMFLSSASLPRTTALYRDLFPEQVQEIEARAEASCKGYFSFLGVDAILEEPIDWHRDPKSGHQWD
;
A
#
# COMPACT_ATOMS: atom_id res chain seq x y z
N MET A 1 31.34 18.78 -9.50
CA MET A 1 31.11 17.34 -9.77
C MET A 1 29.65 17.02 -9.43
N ASN A 2 28.86 16.48 -10.36
CA ASN A 2 27.42 16.27 -10.14
C ASN A 2 27.20 15.27 -8.99
N PRO A 3 26.41 15.60 -7.95
CA PRO A 3 26.18 14.72 -6.80
C PRO A 3 25.59 13.36 -7.20
N ARG A 4 24.86 13.29 -8.31
CA ARG A 4 24.34 12.02 -8.87
C ARG A 4 25.43 11.10 -9.39
N LEU A 5 26.47 11.65 -10.03
CA LEU A 5 27.62 10.89 -10.52
C LEU A 5 28.47 10.37 -9.36
N ARG A 6 28.65 11.18 -8.31
CA ARG A 6 29.35 10.77 -7.09
C ARG A 6 28.65 9.60 -6.40
N LYS A 7 27.32 9.64 -6.34
CA LYS A 7 26.50 8.56 -5.78
C LYS A 7 26.59 7.27 -6.59
N LEU A 8 26.64 7.37 -7.93
CA LEU A 8 26.83 6.20 -8.81
C LEU A 8 28.20 5.56 -8.65
N MET A 9 29.26 6.35 -8.51
CA MET A 9 30.62 5.83 -8.30
C MET A 9 30.81 5.13 -6.95
N GLY A 10 29.94 5.39 -5.97
CA GLY A 10 29.95 4.70 -4.68
C GLY A 10 29.11 3.42 -4.64
N MET A 11 28.38 3.09 -5.72
CA MET A 11 27.52 1.92 -5.76
C MET A 11 28.26 0.70 -6.32
N SER A 12 27.94 -0.47 -5.77
CA SER A 12 28.38 -1.72 -6.38
C SER A 12 27.70 -1.93 -7.74
N PRO A 13 28.34 -2.62 -8.71
CA PRO A 13 27.72 -2.96 -9.98
C PRO A 13 26.39 -3.73 -9.82
N ARG A 14 26.28 -4.55 -8.78
CA ARG A 14 25.04 -5.28 -8.44
C ARG A 14 23.90 -4.34 -8.05
N GLU A 15 24.20 -3.31 -7.27
CA GLU A 15 23.19 -2.33 -6.85
C GLU A 15 22.73 -1.46 -8.04
N ILE A 16 23.65 -1.05 -8.92
CA ILE A 16 23.30 -0.31 -10.14
C ILE A 16 22.37 -1.15 -11.01
N LEU A 17 22.71 -2.44 -11.22
CA LEU A 17 21.89 -3.35 -12.00
C LEU A 17 20.51 -3.57 -11.37
N PHE A 18 20.44 -3.75 -10.05
CA PHE A 18 19.19 -3.87 -9.32
C PHE A 18 18.31 -2.63 -9.52
N ARG A 19 18.86 -1.42 -9.36
CA ARG A 19 18.13 -0.16 -9.53
C ARG A 19 17.63 0.03 -10.96
N LEU A 20 18.45 -0.31 -11.96
CA LEU A 20 18.03 -0.25 -13.37
C LEU A 20 16.87 -1.21 -13.65
N ARG A 21 16.96 -2.47 -13.19
CA ARG A 21 15.88 -3.45 -13.33
C ARG A 21 14.61 -3.01 -12.63
N HIS A 22 14.73 -2.44 -11.43
CA HIS A 22 13.62 -1.93 -10.67
C HIS A 22 12.94 -0.73 -11.36
N HIS A 23 13.72 0.23 -11.88
CA HIS A 23 13.17 1.35 -12.65
C HIS A 23 12.49 0.90 -13.95
N ALA A 24 13.06 -0.07 -14.65
CA ALA A 24 12.44 -0.65 -15.84
C ALA A 24 11.12 -1.35 -15.49
N ALA A 25 11.06 -2.10 -14.38
CA ALA A 25 9.85 -2.74 -13.90
C ALA A 25 8.75 -1.70 -13.60
N ILE A 26 9.06 -0.65 -12.82
CA ILE A 26 8.11 0.44 -12.52
C ILE A 26 7.60 1.11 -13.80
N ALA A 27 8.50 1.42 -14.74
CA ALA A 27 8.11 2.05 -16.00
C ALA A 27 7.16 1.15 -16.82
N SER A 28 7.43 -0.16 -16.83
CA SER A 28 6.57 -1.14 -17.51
C SER A 28 5.20 -1.28 -16.85
N GLU A 29 5.14 -1.32 -15.51
CA GLU A 29 3.89 -1.39 -14.75
C GLU A 29 3.06 -0.13 -14.98
N ARG A 30 3.68 1.05 -14.93
CA ARG A 30 3.01 2.32 -15.20
C ARG A 30 2.47 2.39 -16.62
N LYS A 31 3.21 1.89 -17.62
CA LYS A 31 2.73 1.82 -19.00
C LYS A 31 1.53 0.90 -19.13
N ARG A 32 1.54 -0.28 -18.48
CA ARG A 32 0.41 -1.21 -18.45
C ARG A 32 -0.81 -0.62 -17.76
N PHE A 33 -0.62 0.08 -16.65
CA PHE A 33 -1.68 0.79 -15.93
C PHE A 33 -2.33 1.85 -16.82
N LEU A 34 -1.53 2.72 -17.45
CA LEU A 34 -2.03 3.76 -18.33
C LEU A 34 -2.72 3.22 -19.60
N SER A 35 -2.38 2.00 -20.04
CA SER A 35 -3.04 1.36 -21.17
C SER A 35 -4.26 0.51 -20.79
N GLY A 36 -4.69 0.52 -19.53
CA GLY A 36 -5.78 -0.33 -19.04
C GLY A 36 -5.44 -1.83 -18.99
N ALA A 37 -4.19 -2.21 -19.28
CA ALA A 37 -3.73 -3.61 -19.30
C ALA A 37 -3.22 -4.07 -17.91
N PHE A 38 -3.83 -3.53 -16.86
CA PHE A 38 -3.56 -3.84 -15.46
C PHE A 38 -4.55 -4.88 -14.94
N GLU A 39 -4.71 -5.96 -15.69
CA GLU A 39 -5.46 -7.13 -15.27
C GLU A 39 -4.44 -8.21 -14.94
N TRP A 40 -4.11 -8.35 -13.67
CA TRP A 40 -3.49 -9.60 -13.23
C TRP A 40 -4.60 -10.64 -13.17
N SER A 41 -4.38 -11.76 -13.84
CA SER A 41 -5.29 -12.89 -13.68
C SER A 41 -5.31 -13.34 -12.22
N GLU A 42 -6.42 -13.92 -11.77
CA GLU A 42 -6.51 -14.46 -10.41
C GLU A 42 -5.40 -15.50 -10.11
N ALA A 43 -4.92 -16.22 -11.13
CA ALA A 43 -3.79 -17.14 -11.02
C ALA A 43 -2.45 -16.43 -10.74
N GLU A 44 -2.21 -15.27 -11.36
CA GLU A 44 -1.04 -14.43 -11.07
C GLU A 44 -1.12 -13.84 -9.65
N TRP A 45 -2.33 -13.43 -9.22
CA TRP A 45 -2.59 -12.97 -7.86
C TRP A 45 -2.31 -14.05 -6.81
N SER A 46 -2.85 -15.26 -6.99
CA SER A 46 -2.62 -16.39 -6.09
C SER A 46 -1.12 -16.69 -5.94
N THR A 47 -0.39 -16.75 -7.06
CA THR A 47 1.05 -17.03 -7.07
C THR A 47 1.85 -15.96 -6.30
N ARG A 48 1.49 -14.67 -6.43
CA ARG A 48 2.22 -13.58 -5.77
C ARG A 48 1.88 -13.44 -4.28
N LEU A 49 0.60 -13.47 -3.93
CA LEU A 49 0.14 -13.28 -2.54
C LEU A 49 0.41 -14.50 -1.68
N CYS A 50 0.38 -15.70 -2.28
CA CYS A 50 0.48 -16.97 -1.58
C CYS A 50 1.77 -17.71 -1.91
N ALA A 51 2.83 -17.01 -2.34
CA ALA A 51 4.09 -17.59 -2.78
C ALA A 51 4.72 -18.56 -1.76
N THR A 52 4.43 -18.38 -0.47
CA THR A 52 4.93 -19.21 0.64
C THR A 52 3.98 -20.33 1.04
N GLN A 53 2.74 -20.34 0.53
CA GLN A 53 1.73 -21.35 0.85
C GLN A 53 1.87 -22.54 -0.10
N THR A 54 1.98 -23.75 0.45
CA THR A 54 2.07 -24.98 -0.36
C THR A 54 1.00 -25.99 0.06
N PRO A 55 0.06 -26.37 -0.83
CA PRO A 55 -0.16 -25.80 -2.17
C PRO A 55 -0.78 -24.40 -2.10
N PRO A 56 -0.61 -23.55 -3.14
CA PRO A 56 -1.28 -22.25 -3.22
C PRO A 56 -2.80 -22.45 -3.35
N PRO A 57 -3.62 -21.52 -2.81
CA PRO A 57 -5.07 -21.58 -2.97
C PRO A 57 -5.46 -21.45 -4.43
N LEU A 58 -6.55 -22.13 -4.82
CA LEU A 58 -7.12 -21.98 -6.15
C LEU A 58 -7.59 -20.53 -6.35
N PRO A 59 -7.53 -19.99 -7.58
CA PRO A 59 -7.96 -18.63 -7.91
C PRO A 59 -9.34 -18.26 -7.33
N ASN A 60 -10.34 -19.11 -7.58
CA ASN A 60 -11.72 -18.91 -7.11
C ASN A 60 -11.88 -18.98 -5.58
N ASP A 61 -10.92 -19.59 -4.87
CA ASP A 61 -10.94 -19.77 -3.42
C ASP A 61 -10.09 -18.71 -2.70
N LEU A 62 -9.41 -17.82 -3.43
CA LEU A 62 -8.43 -16.89 -2.88
C LEU A 62 -9.05 -15.95 -1.84
N ALA A 63 -10.25 -15.45 -2.09
CA ALA A 63 -10.96 -14.56 -1.16
C ALA A 63 -11.31 -15.27 0.16
N GLN A 64 -11.89 -16.48 0.08
CA GLN A 64 -12.24 -17.28 1.26
C GLN A 64 -10.98 -17.72 2.03
N TRP A 65 -9.92 -18.08 1.31
CA TRP A 65 -8.63 -18.41 1.91
C TRP A 65 -8.06 -17.21 2.67
N TRP A 66 -8.07 -16.02 2.06
CA TRP A 66 -7.55 -14.80 2.69
C TRP A 66 -8.33 -14.41 3.94
N GLU A 67 -9.65 -14.49 3.90
CA GLU A 67 -10.50 -14.24 5.08
C GLU A 67 -10.18 -15.20 6.22
N LYS A 68 -10.10 -16.51 5.91
CA LYS A 68 -9.72 -17.53 6.89
C LYS A 68 -8.32 -17.29 7.44
N HIS A 69 -7.37 -16.96 6.57
CA HIS A 69 -5.98 -16.66 6.94
C HIS A 69 -5.92 -15.47 7.89
N LEU A 70 -6.59 -14.36 7.59
CA LEU A 70 -6.65 -13.17 8.45
C LEU A 70 -7.26 -13.48 9.82
N ARG A 71 -8.33 -14.29 9.87
CA ARG A 71 -8.96 -14.71 11.15
C ARG A 71 -8.06 -15.61 11.99
N GLN A 72 -7.21 -16.41 11.35
CA GLN A 72 -6.33 -17.38 12.00
C GLN A 72 -4.90 -16.86 12.21
N ARG A 73 -4.61 -15.65 11.73
CA ARG A 73 -3.28 -15.06 11.75
C ARG A 73 -2.82 -14.92 13.20
N LYS A 74 -1.78 -15.69 13.56
CA LYS A 74 -1.07 -15.58 14.85
C LYS A 74 0.00 -14.48 14.85
N GLU A 75 0.40 -14.05 13.65
CA GLU A 75 1.30 -12.91 13.51
C GLU A 75 0.61 -11.67 14.06
N THR A 76 1.33 -10.93 14.89
CA THR A 76 0.78 -9.73 15.52
C THR A 76 0.52 -8.70 14.41
N PRO A 77 -0.74 -8.29 14.16
CA PRO A 77 -1.07 -7.38 13.05
C PRO A 77 -0.46 -5.98 13.22
N MET A 78 0.14 -5.72 14.38
CA MET A 78 1.04 -4.61 14.66
C MET A 78 2.28 -5.16 15.36
N PHE A 79 3.42 -4.49 15.23
CA PHE A 79 4.65 -4.79 16.00
C PHE A 79 4.48 -4.68 17.54
N LEU A 80 3.26 -4.46 18.02
CA LEU A 80 2.89 -4.25 19.41
C LEU A 80 1.89 -5.33 19.84
N SER A 81 2.22 -6.05 20.92
CA SER A 81 1.26 -6.93 21.56
C SER A 81 0.13 -6.11 22.20
N SER A 82 -1.06 -6.70 22.33
CA SER A 82 -2.21 -6.06 23.00
C SER A 82 -1.86 -5.56 24.42
N ALA A 83 -1.05 -6.33 25.16
CA ALA A 83 -0.59 -5.96 26.49
C ALA A 83 0.33 -4.72 26.50
N SER A 84 1.13 -4.53 25.44
CA SER A 84 2.05 -3.38 25.30
C SER A 84 1.39 -2.14 24.71
N LEU A 85 0.19 -2.28 24.14
CA LEU A 85 -0.46 -1.21 23.37
C LEU A 85 -0.74 0.04 24.21
N PRO A 86 -1.34 -0.02 25.42
CA PRO A 86 -1.62 1.20 26.19
C PRO A 86 -0.37 2.00 26.53
N ARG A 87 0.69 1.31 26.97
CA ARG A 87 1.97 1.94 27.31
C ARG A 87 2.66 2.53 26.08
N THR A 88 2.64 1.81 24.96
CA THR A 88 3.28 2.27 23.73
C THR A 88 2.54 3.47 23.15
N THR A 89 1.20 3.44 23.12
CA THR A 89 0.40 4.58 22.67
C THR A 89 0.67 5.83 23.51
N ALA A 90 0.74 5.70 24.84
CA ALA A 90 1.10 6.81 25.71
C ALA A 90 2.48 7.38 25.35
N LEU A 91 3.48 6.51 25.21
CA LEU A 91 4.84 6.91 24.82
C LEU A 91 4.88 7.65 23.47
N TYR A 92 4.14 7.18 22.46
CA TYR A 92 4.09 7.86 21.15
C TYR A 92 3.39 9.22 21.23
N ARG A 93 2.33 9.35 22.03
CA ARG A 93 1.66 10.64 22.29
C ARG A 93 2.61 11.63 22.95
N ASP A 94 3.43 11.17 23.90
CA ASP A 94 4.39 12.01 24.61
C ASP A 94 5.56 12.44 23.71
N LEU A 95 6.08 11.53 22.87
CA LEU A 95 7.24 11.79 22.01
C LEU A 95 6.89 12.60 20.76
N PHE A 96 5.67 12.46 20.24
CA PHE A 96 5.25 12.99 18.94
C PHE A 96 3.90 13.71 19.00
N PRO A 97 3.72 14.68 19.92
CA PRO A 97 2.42 15.30 20.17
C PRO A 97 1.83 15.97 18.93
N GLU A 98 2.67 16.63 18.12
CA GLU A 98 2.25 17.30 16.89
C GLU A 98 1.74 16.30 15.84
N GLN A 99 2.45 15.19 15.64
CA GLN A 99 2.04 14.15 14.68
C GLN A 99 0.75 13.46 15.10
N VAL A 100 0.53 13.28 16.41
CA VAL A 100 -0.74 12.74 16.91
C VAL A 100 -1.89 13.69 16.59
N GLN A 101 -1.72 14.99 16.84
CA GLN A 101 -2.73 15.99 16.50
C GLN A 101 -3.02 16.02 14.99
N GLU A 102 -2.00 15.96 14.14
CA GLU A 102 -2.17 15.90 12.69
C GLU A 102 -2.95 14.66 12.24
N ILE A 103 -2.65 13.49 12.82
CA ILE A 103 -3.35 12.23 12.52
C ILE A 103 -4.80 12.30 12.98
N GLU A 104 -5.07 12.81 14.18
CA GLU A 104 -6.43 12.98 14.71
C GLU A 104 -7.25 13.94 13.83
N ALA A 105 -6.69 15.08 13.46
CA ALA A 105 -7.34 16.04 12.56
C ALA A 105 -7.62 15.43 11.17
N ARG A 106 -6.68 14.65 10.62
CA ARG A 106 -6.88 13.96 9.34
C ARG A 106 -7.97 12.90 9.44
N ALA A 107 -8.00 12.13 10.53
CA ALA A 107 -9.03 11.12 10.75
C ALA A 107 -10.43 11.77 10.84
N GLU A 108 -10.56 12.90 11.54
CA GLU A 108 -11.82 13.65 11.60
C GLU A 108 -12.23 14.19 10.22
N ALA A 109 -11.27 14.67 9.42
CA ALA A 109 -11.53 15.10 8.05
C ALA A 109 -12.04 13.94 7.18
N SER A 110 -11.44 12.75 7.29
CA SER A 110 -11.90 11.55 6.57
C SER A 110 -13.30 11.12 6.97
N CYS A 111 -13.69 11.25 8.23
CA CYS A 111 -15.07 11.03 8.68
C CYS A 111 -16.07 12.02 8.06
N LYS A 112 -15.61 13.17 7.55
CA LYS A 112 -16.41 14.18 6.85
C LYS A 112 -16.31 14.05 5.32
N GLY A 113 -15.77 12.94 4.82
CA GLY A 113 -15.59 12.68 3.39
C GLY A 113 -14.32 13.29 2.77
N TYR A 114 -13.44 13.91 3.56
CA TYR A 114 -12.19 14.49 3.03
C TYR A 114 -11.06 13.46 2.99
N PHE A 115 -10.59 13.15 1.80
CA PHE A 115 -9.52 12.19 1.59
C PHE A 115 -8.37 12.79 0.78
N SER A 116 -7.14 12.36 1.09
CA SER A 116 -5.95 12.69 0.31
C SER A 116 -5.40 11.40 -0.28
N PHE A 117 -5.55 11.23 -1.60
CA PHE A 117 -5.05 10.07 -2.34
C PHE A 117 -3.90 10.51 -3.24
N LEU A 118 -2.69 10.02 -2.94
CA LEU A 118 -1.49 10.25 -3.74
C LEU A 118 -1.21 11.75 -4.02
N GLY A 119 -1.49 12.62 -3.05
CA GLY A 119 -1.31 14.06 -3.16
C GLY A 119 -2.44 14.80 -3.89
N VAL A 120 -3.59 14.14 -4.07
CA VAL A 120 -4.82 14.77 -4.56
C VAL A 120 -5.82 14.76 -3.41
N ASP A 121 -6.22 15.95 -2.99
CA ASP A 121 -7.26 16.13 -1.98
C ASP A 121 -8.62 16.15 -2.67
N ALA A 122 -9.55 15.36 -2.16
CA ALA A 122 -10.90 15.22 -2.68
C ALA A 122 -11.92 15.13 -1.54
N ILE A 123 -13.12 15.64 -1.81
CA ILE A 123 -14.29 15.46 -0.96
C ILE A 123 -15.16 14.41 -1.64
N LEU A 124 -15.41 13.29 -0.97
CA LEU A 124 -16.31 12.24 -1.43
C LEU A 124 -17.68 12.46 -0.80
N GLU A 125 -18.72 12.51 -1.64
CA GLU A 125 -20.11 12.63 -1.19
C GLU A 125 -20.60 11.31 -0.57
N GLU A 126 -21.59 11.38 0.33
CA GLU A 126 -22.25 10.19 0.86
C GLU A 126 -23.45 9.77 -0.01
N PRO A 127 -23.59 8.47 -0.38
CA PRO A 127 -22.68 7.36 -0.07
C PRO A 127 -21.40 7.42 -0.91
N ILE A 128 -20.26 7.04 -0.31
CA ILE A 128 -18.97 7.03 -1.01
C ILE A 128 -19.00 6.02 -2.16
N ASP A 129 -18.92 6.52 -3.39
CA ASP A 129 -18.72 5.69 -4.58
C ASP A 129 -17.23 5.35 -4.74
N TRP A 130 -16.85 4.16 -4.25
CA TRP A 130 -15.48 3.66 -4.34
C TRP A 130 -15.03 3.32 -5.77
N HIS A 131 -15.95 3.27 -6.73
CA HIS A 131 -15.65 2.97 -8.13
C HIS A 131 -15.41 4.22 -8.97
N ARG A 132 -15.64 5.41 -8.41
CA ARG A 132 -15.44 6.68 -9.11
C ARG A 132 -14.10 7.31 -8.74
N ASP A 133 -13.23 7.55 -9.74
CA ASP A 133 -12.00 8.31 -9.53
C ASP A 133 -12.36 9.79 -9.25
N PRO A 134 -12.04 10.34 -8.06
CA PRO A 134 -12.38 11.71 -7.72
C PRO A 134 -11.62 12.75 -8.55
N LYS A 135 -10.51 12.37 -9.20
CA LYS A 135 -9.71 13.29 -10.02
C LYS A 135 -10.19 13.35 -11.46
N SER A 136 -10.36 12.21 -12.11
CA SER A 136 -10.75 12.14 -13.52
C SER A 136 -12.26 12.05 -13.74
N GLY A 137 -13.02 11.68 -12.71
CA GLY A 137 -14.44 11.36 -12.79
C GLY A 137 -14.75 10.04 -13.47
N HIS A 138 -13.73 9.24 -13.82
CA HIS A 138 -13.90 7.94 -14.47
C HIS A 138 -14.54 6.93 -13.51
N GLN A 139 -15.47 6.13 -14.04
CA GLN A 139 -16.14 5.05 -13.31
C GLN A 139 -15.49 3.71 -13.69
N TRP A 140 -15.09 2.93 -12.69
CA TRP A 140 -14.68 1.55 -12.85
C TRP A 140 -15.91 0.63 -12.70
N ASP A 141 -16.14 -0.25 -13.66
CA ASP A 141 -17.22 -1.25 -13.63
C ASP A 141 -16.78 -2.53 -12.88
#